data_AF-A0A451F7Z7-F1
#
_entry.id   AF-A0A451F7Z7-F1
#
_cell.length_a   1.000
_cell.length_b   1.000
_cell.length_c   1.000
_cell.angle_alpha   90.00
_cell.angle_beta   90.00
_cell.angle_gamma   90.00
#
_symmetry.space_group_name_H-M   'P 1'
#
loop_
_entity.id
_entity.type
_entity.pdbx_description
1 polymer ?
#
loop_
_entity_poly.entity_id
_entity_poly.type
_entity_poly.pdbx_seq_one_letter_code
_entity_poly.pdbx_strand_id
1 'polypeptide(L)'
;MKEVYAIMEYAPLVAILLGLVVSWKVATARWFLLAYGFFEVLDVATLPITMQWNTHYYIADVMINAMFLLPIIFRRSLALRLYALSGSRYFKRVYKLQTLSAQECGIILLLGLTCVVNVITWFEVLAYKYYILDSAPFKLYVRDNLMLLFHLMISFALFAYSMTANSREEFVEREKAY
;
A
#
# COMPACT_ATOMS: atom_id res chain seq x y z
N MET A 1 12.59 16.35 14.42
CA MET A 1 11.75 16.19 13.20
C MET A 1 12.14 14.96 12.39
N LYS A 2 13.40 14.78 11.95
CA LYS A 2 13.82 13.61 11.14
C LYS A 2 13.49 12.24 11.77
N GLU A 3 13.60 12.12 13.10
CA GLU A 3 13.29 10.87 13.81
C GLU A 3 11.80 10.49 13.74
N VAL A 4 10.89 11.46 13.75
CA VAL A 4 9.45 11.20 13.63
C VAL A 4 9.12 10.64 12.25
N TYR A 5 9.70 11.21 11.19
CA TYR A 5 9.55 10.69 9.83
C TYR A 5 10.10 9.27 9.71
N ALA A 6 11.29 9.01 10.26
CA ALA A 6 11.91 7.68 10.24
C ALA A 6 11.07 6.61 10.97
N ILE A 7 10.44 6.96 12.10
CA ILE A 7 9.54 6.02 12.80
C ILE A 7 8.26 5.78 12.00
N MET A 8 7.73 6.85 11.39
CA MET A 8 6.48 6.80 10.64
C MET A 8 6.58 6.00 9.33
N GLU A 9 7.77 5.82 8.78
CA GLU A 9 8.03 4.88 7.68
C GLU A 9 7.65 3.44 8.04
N TYR A 10 7.75 3.04 9.31
CA TYR A 10 7.36 1.71 9.76
C TYR A 10 5.88 1.60 10.18
N ALA A 11 5.12 2.70 10.14
CA ALA A 11 3.72 2.72 10.58
C ALA A 11 2.81 1.74 9.80
N PRO A 12 2.93 1.61 8.45
CA PRO A 12 2.11 0.66 7.72
C PRO A 12 2.44 -0.79 8.09
N LEU A 13 3.71 -1.14 8.31
CA LEU A 13 4.10 -2.46 8.83
C LEU A 13 3.43 -2.77 10.17
N VAL A 14 3.45 -1.82 11.11
CA VAL A 14 2.78 -1.99 12.40
C VAL A 14 1.27 -2.18 12.21
N ALA A 15 0.64 -1.39 11.35
CA ALA A 15 -0.79 -1.52 11.04
C ALA A 15 -1.13 -2.88 10.43
N ILE A 16 -0.26 -3.42 9.56
CA ILE A 16 -0.41 -4.74 8.95
C ILE A 16 -0.27 -5.84 10.02
N LEU A 17 0.72 -5.76 10.90
CA LEU A 17 0.92 -6.74 11.98
C LEU A 17 -0.28 -6.76 12.93
N LEU A 18 -0.75 -5.60 13.40
CA LEU A 18 -1.94 -5.49 14.23
C LEU A 18 -3.18 -6.00 13.50
N GLY A 19 -3.34 -5.62 12.23
CA GLY A 19 -4.45 -6.07 11.39
C GLY A 19 -4.46 -7.58 11.18
N LEU A 20 -3.29 -8.22 11.06
CA LEU A 20 -3.16 -9.67 10.95
C LEU A 20 -3.60 -10.38 12.24
N VAL A 21 -3.23 -9.84 13.40
CA VAL A 21 -3.66 -10.38 14.70
C VAL A 21 -5.18 -10.30 14.83
N VAL A 22 -5.77 -9.15 14.49
CA VAL A 22 -7.24 -8.93 14.57
C VAL A 22 -8.00 -9.80 13.58
N SER A 23 -7.53 -9.89 12.34
CA SER A 23 -8.23 -10.55 11.24
C SER A 23 -7.75 -11.97 10.94
N TRP A 24 -6.99 -12.60 11.84
CA TRP A 24 -6.32 -13.89 11.60
C TRP A 24 -7.25 -15.02 11.12
N LYS A 25 -8.50 -15.00 11.62
CA LYS A 25 -9.55 -15.97 11.29
C LYS A 25 -10.18 -15.73 9.91
N VAL A 26 -10.08 -14.51 9.38
CA VAL A 26 -10.72 -14.09 8.13
C VAL A 26 -9.77 -14.34 6.96
N ALA A 27 -10.16 -15.26 6.08
CA ALA A 27 -9.25 -15.76 5.05
C ALA A 27 -8.85 -14.68 4.05
N THR A 28 -9.83 -13.87 3.62
CA THR A 28 -9.64 -12.79 2.65
C THR A 28 -8.72 -11.70 3.17
N ALA A 29 -8.92 -11.26 4.42
CA ALA A 29 -8.11 -10.21 5.01
C ALA A 29 -6.69 -10.67 5.31
N ARG A 30 -6.51 -11.89 5.81
CA ARG A 30 -5.18 -12.47 5.99
C ARG A 30 -4.40 -12.51 4.67
N TRP A 31 -5.05 -12.92 3.57
CA TRP A 31 -4.38 -12.96 2.27
C TRP A 31 -3.98 -11.56 1.79
N PHE A 32 -4.88 -10.59 1.93
CA PHE A 32 -4.61 -9.21 1.55
C PHE A 32 -3.45 -8.60 2.35
N LEU A 33 -3.49 -8.70 3.68
CA LEU A 33 -2.46 -8.13 4.56
C LEU A 33 -1.10 -8.82 4.38
N LEU A 34 -1.05 -10.13 4.15
CA LEU A 34 0.19 -10.83 3.83
C LEU A 34 0.76 -10.37 2.48
N ALA A 35 -0.08 -10.25 1.45
CA ALA A 35 0.36 -9.80 0.14
C ALA A 35 0.83 -8.35 0.17
N TYR A 36 0.10 -7.46 0.85
CA TYR A 36 0.48 -6.06 1.02
C TYR A 36 1.75 -5.94 1.87
N GLY A 37 1.85 -6.68 2.98
CA GLY A 37 3.04 -6.71 3.84
C GLY A 37 4.30 -7.21 3.15
N PHE A 38 4.18 -8.11 2.17
CA PHE A 38 5.32 -8.50 1.34
C PHE A 38 5.89 -7.32 0.56
N PHE A 39 5.04 -6.50 -0.08
CA PHE A 39 5.49 -5.31 -0.80
C PHE A 39 6.02 -4.23 0.17
N GLU A 40 5.42 -4.10 1.34
CA GLU A 40 5.90 -3.18 2.39
C GLU A 40 7.31 -3.53 2.86
N VAL A 41 7.59 -4.82 3.10
CA VAL A 41 8.94 -5.26 3.47
C VAL A 41 9.93 -5.00 2.33
N LEU A 42 9.52 -5.18 1.07
CA LEU A 42 10.37 -4.85 -0.07
C LEU A 42 10.65 -3.35 -0.17
N ASP A 43 9.66 -2.50 0.08
CA ASP A 43 9.84 -1.05 0.08
C ASP A 43 10.88 -0.63 1.12
N VAL A 44 10.67 -1.01 2.39
CA VAL A 44 11.62 -0.72 3.48
C VAL A 44 13.02 -1.28 3.20
N ALA A 45 13.11 -2.49 2.64
CA ALA A 45 14.40 -3.11 2.30
C ALA A 45 15.12 -2.40 1.15
N THR A 46 14.39 -1.80 0.21
CA THR A 46 14.95 -1.10 -0.95
C THR A 46 15.18 0.39 -0.71
N LEU A 47 14.59 0.96 0.34
CA LEU A 47 14.70 2.38 0.70
C LEU A 47 16.16 2.89 0.78
N PRO A 48 17.11 2.20 1.44
CA PRO A 48 18.50 2.67 1.50
C PRO A 48 19.19 2.73 0.13
N ILE A 49 18.75 1.90 -0.82
CA ILE A 49 19.26 1.85 -2.19
C ILE A 49 18.64 2.98 -3.00
N THR A 50 17.31 3.14 -2.94
CA THR A 50 16.59 4.15 -3.72
C THR A 50 16.94 5.58 -3.27
N MET A 51 17.21 5.80 -1.98
CA MET A 51 17.67 7.09 -1.47
C MET A 51 19.01 7.55 -2.09
N GLN A 52 19.89 6.62 -2.48
CA GLN A 52 21.17 6.96 -3.12
C GLN A 52 20.99 7.53 -4.53
N TRP A 53 19.82 7.34 -5.15
CA TRP A 53 19.55 7.80 -6.52
C TRP A 53 19.23 9.29 -6.60
N ASN A 54 19.21 10.00 -5.47
CA ASN A 54 19.03 11.45 -5.33
C ASN A 54 17.81 11.95 -6.12
N THR A 55 18.01 12.50 -7.32
CA THR A 55 16.93 12.98 -8.20
C THR A 55 15.98 11.86 -8.64
N HIS A 56 16.49 10.67 -8.93
CA HIS A 56 15.65 9.57 -9.44
C HIS A 56 14.97 8.75 -8.34
N TYR A 57 15.18 9.12 -7.06
CA TYR A 57 14.43 8.54 -5.95
C TYR A 57 12.91 8.72 -6.13
N TYR A 58 12.45 9.91 -6.56
CA TYR A 58 11.02 10.18 -6.69
C TYR A 58 10.32 9.33 -7.75
N ILE A 59 11.00 9.01 -8.85
CA ILE A 59 10.43 8.11 -9.86
C ILE A 59 10.48 6.65 -9.40
N ALA A 60 11.51 6.26 -8.63
CA ALA A 60 11.55 4.95 -7.99
C ALA A 60 10.39 4.79 -6.99
N ASP A 61 10.09 5.82 -6.21
CA ASP A 61 8.96 5.85 -5.26
C ASP A 61 7.61 5.69 -6.00
N VAL A 62 7.43 6.35 -7.15
CA VAL A 62 6.24 6.14 -8.02
C VAL A 62 6.13 4.68 -8.47
N MET A 63 7.23 4.05 -8.87
CA MET A 63 7.24 2.65 -9.31
C MET A 63 6.89 1.69 -8.17
N ILE A 64 7.42 1.94 -6.96
CA ILE A 64 7.08 1.16 -5.77
C ILE A 64 5.60 1.33 -5.42
N ASN A 65 5.08 2.55 -5.40
CA ASN A 65 3.64 2.81 -5.18
C ASN A 65 2.75 2.09 -6.20
N ALA A 66 3.17 2.00 -7.46
CA ALA A 66 2.47 1.22 -8.48
C ALA A 66 2.49 -0.29 -8.18
N MET A 67 3.58 -0.82 -7.59
CA MET A 67 3.65 -2.23 -7.16
C MET A 67 2.64 -2.55 -6.04
N PHE A 68 2.34 -1.61 -5.15
CA PHE A 68 1.30 -1.78 -4.12
C PHE A 68 -0.13 -1.91 -4.68
N LEU A 69 -0.37 -1.60 -5.96
CA LEU A 69 -1.64 -1.89 -6.62
C LEU A 69 -1.81 -3.37 -6.95
N LEU A 70 -0.71 -4.11 -7.13
CA LEU A 70 -0.72 -5.54 -7.47
C LEU A 70 -1.49 -6.40 -6.45
N PRO A 71 -1.25 -6.31 -5.13
CA PRO A 71 -1.99 -7.08 -4.14
C PRO A 71 -3.45 -6.64 -3.99
N ILE A 72 -3.87 -5.50 -4.55
CA ILE A 72 -5.27 -5.07 -4.55
C ILE A 72 -6.00 -5.62 -5.79
N ILE A 73 -5.40 -5.41 -6.97
CA ILE A 73 -6.02 -5.74 -8.27
C ILE A 73 -5.93 -7.24 -8.57
N PHE A 74 -4.75 -7.83 -8.44
CA PHE A 74 -4.48 -9.18 -8.93
C PHE A 74 -4.68 -10.28 -7.88
N ARG A 75 -4.95 -9.94 -6.62
CA ARG A 75 -5.04 -10.93 -5.53
C ARG A 75 -6.04 -12.06 -5.79
N ARG A 76 -7.15 -11.77 -6.48
CA ARG A 76 -8.18 -12.77 -6.78
C ARG A 76 -7.66 -13.81 -7.75
N SER A 77 -7.08 -13.32 -8.85
CA SER A 77 -6.48 -14.15 -9.89
C SER A 77 -5.29 -14.93 -9.34
N LEU A 78 -4.49 -14.31 -8.47
CA LEU A 78 -3.38 -14.95 -7.79
C LEU A 78 -3.86 -16.07 -6.86
N ALA A 79 -4.91 -15.84 -6.07
CA ALA A 79 -5.51 -16.87 -5.22
C ALA A 79 -6.05 -18.05 -6.06
N LEU A 80 -6.68 -17.79 -7.22
CA LEU A 80 -7.12 -18.86 -8.11
C LEU A 80 -5.95 -19.69 -8.66
N ARG A 81 -4.87 -19.03 -9.09
CA ARG A 81 -3.64 -19.71 -9.56
C ARG A 81 -3.01 -20.54 -8.45
N LEU A 82 -2.89 -20.00 -7.25
CA LEU A 82 -2.36 -20.71 -6.10
C LEU A 82 -3.25 -21.89 -5.69
N TYR A 83 -4.57 -21.79 -5.81
CA TYR A 83 -5.47 -22.92 -5.63
C TYR A 83 -5.24 -24.01 -6.69
N ALA A 84 -5.09 -23.64 -7.96
CA ALA A 84 -4.84 -24.60 -9.03
C ALA A 84 -3.51 -25.35 -8.85
N LEU A 85 -2.49 -24.69 -8.30
CA LEU A 85 -1.18 -25.29 -8.04
C LEU A 85 -1.14 -26.13 -6.75
N SER A 86 -1.75 -25.65 -5.66
CA SER A 86 -1.63 -26.27 -4.34
C SER A 86 -2.79 -27.16 -3.93
N GLY A 87 -3.96 -27.05 -4.58
CA GLY A 87 -5.20 -27.68 -4.14
C GLY A 87 -5.76 -27.15 -2.81
N SER A 88 -5.17 -26.10 -2.22
CA SER A 88 -5.52 -25.65 -0.88
C SER A 88 -6.90 -24.99 -0.81
N ARG A 89 -7.78 -25.51 0.05
CA ARG A 89 -9.13 -24.96 0.28
C ARG A 89 -9.10 -23.50 0.76
N TYR A 90 -8.00 -23.07 1.38
CA TYR A 90 -7.79 -21.68 1.78
C TYR A 90 -7.88 -20.73 0.58
N PHE A 91 -7.09 -20.97 -0.46
CA PHE A 91 -7.06 -20.11 -1.64
C PHE A 91 -8.37 -20.17 -2.43
N LYS A 92 -9.06 -21.32 -2.43
CA LYS A 92 -10.42 -21.44 -2.96
C LYS A 92 -11.41 -20.52 -2.24
N ARG A 93 -11.37 -20.48 -0.90
CA ARG A 93 -12.21 -19.61 -0.08
C ARG A 93 -11.92 -18.15 -0.37
N VAL A 94 -10.64 -17.76 -0.39
CA VAL A 94 -10.21 -16.39 -0.74
C VAL A 94 -10.74 -16.00 -2.12
N TYR A 95 -10.53 -16.83 -3.15
CA TYR A 95 -11.01 -16.55 -4.50
C TYR A 95 -12.54 -16.37 -4.57
N LYS A 96 -13.28 -17.19 -3.81
CA LYS A 96 -14.74 -17.13 -3.78
C LYS A 96 -15.26 -15.91 -3.02
N LEU A 97 -14.65 -15.50 -1.92
CA LEU A 97 -15.20 -14.47 -1.04
C LEU A 97 -14.60 -13.08 -1.26
N GLN A 98 -13.50 -12.99 -2.01
CA GLN A 98 -12.87 -11.71 -2.29
C GLN A 98 -13.81 -10.81 -3.11
N THR A 99 -14.09 -9.65 -2.55
CA THR A 99 -14.75 -8.49 -3.17
C THR A 99 -13.92 -7.24 -2.89
N LEU A 100 -14.05 -6.21 -3.71
CA LEU A 100 -13.34 -4.95 -3.50
C LEU A 100 -14.05 -4.15 -2.39
N SER A 101 -13.33 -3.73 -1.35
CA SER A 101 -13.90 -2.93 -0.27
C SER A 101 -13.65 -1.43 -0.46
N ALA A 102 -14.46 -0.61 0.20
CA ALA A 102 -14.29 0.85 0.17
C ALA A 102 -12.91 1.30 0.71
N GLN A 103 -12.38 0.60 1.72
CA GLN A 103 -11.04 0.87 2.26
C GLN A 103 -9.95 0.64 1.21
N GLU A 104 -10.09 -0.38 0.36
CA GLU A 104 -9.13 -0.68 -0.70
C GLU A 104 -9.19 0.36 -1.81
N CYS A 105 -10.40 0.83 -2.16
CA CYS A 105 -10.56 1.98 -3.06
C CYS A 105 -9.87 3.23 -2.48
N GLY A 106 -10.00 3.45 -1.17
CA GLY A 106 -9.29 4.52 -0.47
C GLY A 106 -7.78 4.39 -0.55
N ILE A 107 -7.24 3.18 -0.36
CA ILE A 107 -5.80 2.91 -0.52
C ILE A 107 -5.36 3.17 -1.96
N ILE A 108 -6.10 2.71 -2.98
CA ILE A 108 -5.79 2.98 -4.39
C ILE A 108 -5.74 4.49 -4.66
N LEU A 109 -6.71 5.25 -4.15
CA LEU A 109 -6.75 6.70 -4.31
C LEU A 109 -5.51 7.36 -3.66
N LEU A 110 -5.16 6.96 -2.44
CA LEU A 110 -4.00 7.50 -1.72
C LEU A 110 -2.68 7.16 -2.41
N LEU A 111 -2.53 5.95 -2.95
CA LEU A 111 -1.37 5.58 -3.77
C LEU A 111 -1.31 6.43 -5.05
N GLY A 112 -2.44 6.68 -5.70
CA GLY A 112 -2.53 7.57 -6.86
C GLY A 112 -2.09 9.00 -6.55
N LEU A 113 -2.56 9.57 -5.43
CA LEU A 113 -2.13 10.89 -4.96
C LEU A 113 -0.64 10.92 -4.61
N THR A 114 -0.13 9.86 -4.01
CA THR A 114 1.30 9.71 -3.69
C THR A 114 2.15 9.72 -4.97
N CYS A 115 1.72 9.00 -6.01
CA CYS A 115 2.36 9.05 -7.32
C CYS A 115 2.36 10.48 -7.90
N VAL A 116 1.23 11.20 -7.84
CA VAL A 116 1.14 12.58 -8.33
C VAL A 116 2.11 13.50 -7.59
N VAL A 117 2.14 13.44 -6.25
CA VAL A 117 3.07 14.25 -5.43
C VAL A 117 4.53 13.97 -5.81
N ASN A 118 4.90 12.69 -5.97
CA ASN A 118 6.27 12.33 -6.34
C ASN A 118 6.62 12.72 -7.78
N VAL A 119 5.70 12.63 -8.73
CA VAL A 119 5.93 13.10 -10.11
C VAL A 119 6.13 14.62 -10.15
N ILE A 120 5.31 15.40 -9.44
CA ILE A 120 5.47 16.86 -9.33
C ILE A 120 6.84 17.19 -8.73
N THR A 121 7.21 16.49 -7.65
CA THR A 121 8.51 16.68 -6.98
C THR A 121 9.67 16.33 -7.90
N TRP A 122 9.54 15.26 -8.70
CA TRP A 122 10.56 14.85 -9.64
C TRP A 122 10.82 15.91 -10.71
N PHE A 123 9.76 16.47 -11.31
CA PHE A 123 9.88 17.56 -12.27
C PHE A 123 10.49 18.82 -11.65
N GLU A 124 10.08 19.18 -10.43
CA GLU A 124 10.62 20.34 -9.73
C GLU A 124 12.12 20.18 -9.43
N VAL A 125 12.54 19.01 -8.94
CA VAL A 125 13.95 18.74 -8.63
C VAL A 125 14.80 18.68 -9.90
N LEU A 126 14.26 18.19 -11.01
CA LEU A 126 14.92 18.29 -12.31
C LEU A 126 15.08 19.74 -12.77
N ALA A 127 14.01 20.54 -12.68
CA ALA A 127 14.05 21.95 -13.04
C ALA A 127 15.09 22.72 -12.20
N TYR A 128 15.16 22.43 -10.91
CA TYR A 128 16.21 22.97 -10.03
C TYR A 128 17.62 22.52 -10.46
N LYS A 129 17.81 21.22 -10.75
CA LYS A 129 19.10 20.65 -11.17
C LYS A 129 19.62 21.27 -12.48
N TYR A 130 18.72 21.61 -13.40
CA TYR A 130 19.05 22.25 -14.68
C TYR A 130 19.00 23.78 -14.63
N TYR A 131 18.97 24.38 -13.43
CA TYR A 131 18.95 25.83 -13.23
C TYR A 131 17.77 26.54 -13.93
N ILE A 132 16.65 25.84 -14.13
CA ILE A 132 15.38 26.42 -14.58
C ILE A 132 14.70 27.15 -13.41
N LEU A 133 14.92 26.68 -12.19
CA LEU A 133 14.42 27.27 -10.94
C LEU A 133 15.56 27.47 -9.94
N ASP A 134 15.51 28.56 -9.18
CA ASP A 134 16.49 28.87 -8.12
C ASP A 134 16.26 28.07 -6.82
N SER A 135 15.08 27.46 -6.65
CA SER A 135 14.74 26.64 -5.49
C SER A 135 13.64 25.62 -5.83
N ALA A 136 13.49 24.60 -4.97
CA ALA A 136 12.48 23.55 -5.08
C ALA A 136 11.46 23.64 -3.92
N PRO A 137 10.56 24.64 -3.90
CA PRO A 137 9.67 24.91 -2.77
C PRO A 137 8.70 23.76 -2.45
N PHE A 138 8.15 23.06 -3.44
CA PHE A 138 7.22 21.97 -3.21
C PHE A 138 7.91 20.80 -2.48
N LYS A 139 9.11 20.43 -2.94
CA LYS A 139 9.97 19.45 -2.28
C LYS A 139 10.32 19.86 -0.85
N LEU A 140 10.62 21.13 -0.62
CA LEU A 140 11.12 21.62 0.67
C LEU A 140 10.03 21.79 1.74
N TYR A 141 8.81 22.17 1.35
CA TYR A 141 7.78 22.59 2.31
C TYR A 141 6.50 21.74 2.27
N VAL A 142 6.20 21.09 1.15
CA VAL A 142 4.89 20.45 0.93
C VAL A 142 5.00 18.93 0.91
N ARG A 143 5.94 18.39 0.14
CA ARG A 143 6.01 16.95 -0.17
C ARG A 143 6.07 16.09 1.09
N ASP A 144 7.04 16.32 1.98
CA ASP A 144 7.24 15.43 3.14
C ASP A 144 6.03 15.40 4.09
N ASN A 145 5.34 16.55 4.26
CA ASN A 145 4.12 16.63 5.06
C ASN A 145 2.95 15.87 4.42
N LEU A 146 2.79 15.96 3.09
CA LEU A 146 1.76 15.20 2.36
C LEU A 146 2.05 13.69 2.41
N MET A 147 3.31 13.30 2.19
CA MET A 147 3.71 11.89 2.24
C MET A 147 3.43 11.29 3.62
N LEU A 148 3.76 12.01 4.70
CA LEU A 148 3.45 11.60 6.07
C LEU A 148 1.93 11.42 6.29
N LEU A 149 1.13 12.39 5.84
CA LEU A 149 -0.33 12.32 5.94
C LEU A 149 -0.86 11.09 5.19
N PHE A 150 -0.40 10.85 3.96
CA PHE A 150 -0.84 9.71 3.16
C PHE A 150 -0.46 8.37 3.77
N HIS A 151 0.77 8.22 4.30
CA HIS A 151 1.21 6.99 4.99
C HIS A 151 0.33 6.70 6.21
N LEU A 152 -0.01 7.73 6.99
CA LEU A 152 -0.87 7.62 8.15
C LEU A 152 -2.31 7.25 7.75
N MET A 153 -2.84 7.85 6.69
CA MET A 153 -4.16 7.49 6.15
C MET A 153 -4.20 6.06 5.59
N ILE A 154 -3.16 5.61 4.89
CA ILE A 154 -3.04 4.22 4.40
C ILE A 154 -2.99 3.25 5.59
N SER A 155 -2.19 3.56 6.62
CA SER A 155 -2.10 2.76 7.84
C SER A 155 -3.46 2.61 8.52
N PHE A 156 -4.23 3.70 8.64
CA PHE A 156 -5.60 3.63 9.14
C PHE A 156 -6.54 2.85 8.24
N ALA A 157 -6.43 2.99 6.92
CA ALA A 157 -7.25 2.24 5.97
C ALA A 157 -6.98 0.73 6.05
N LEU A 158 -5.71 0.30 6.18
CA LEU A 158 -5.31 -1.09 6.38
C LEU A 158 -5.87 -1.64 7.69
N PHE A 159 -5.75 -0.88 8.77
CA PHE A 159 -6.30 -1.27 10.07
C PHE A 159 -7.83 -1.35 10.04
N ALA A 160 -8.52 -0.35 9.49
CA ALA A 160 -9.98 -0.33 9.35
C ALA A 160 -10.49 -1.47 8.44
N TYR A 161 -9.75 -1.81 7.38
CA TYR A 161 -10.03 -2.96 6.53
C TYR A 161 -10.02 -4.27 7.33
N SER A 162 -9.05 -4.41 8.25
CA SER A 162 -8.89 -5.59 9.10
C SER A 162 -10.02 -5.71 10.14
N MET A 163 -10.42 -4.60 10.77
CA MET A 163 -11.50 -4.54 11.75
C MET A 163 -12.86 -4.90 11.15
N THR A 164 -13.10 -4.48 9.91
CA THR A 164 -14.37 -4.74 9.18
C THR A 164 -14.34 -6.03 8.36
N ALA A 165 -13.25 -6.80 8.43
CA ALA A 165 -13.06 -7.96 7.57
C ALA A 165 -14.08 -9.07 7.84
N ASN A 166 -14.37 -9.36 9.10
CA ASN A 166 -15.24 -10.47 9.48
C ASN A 166 -16.69 -10.22 9.02
N SER A 167 -17.23 -9.03 9.32
CA SER A 167 -18.58 -8.65 8.91
C SER A 167 -18.75 -8.62 7.38
N ARG A 168 -17.71 -8.20 6.66
CA ARG A 168 -17.69 -8.22 5.19
C ARG A 168 -17.69 -9.64 4.64
N GLU A 169 -16.85 -10.54 5.17
CA GLU A 169 -16.80 -11.93 4.70
C GLU A 169 -18.14 -12.65 4.97
N GLU A 170 -18.74 -12.45 6.15
CA GLU A 170 -20.07 -12.98 6.49
C GLU A 170 -21.18 -12.44 5.56
N PHE A 171 -21.15 -11.15 5.22
CA PHE A 171 -22.11 -10.55 4.30
C PHE A 171 -22.03 -11.20 2.91
N VAL A 172 -20.81 -11.36 2.38
CA VAL A 172 -20.58 -11.98 1.06
C VAL A 172 -20.94 -13.48 1.08
N GLU A 173 -20.69 -14.19 2.18
CA GLU A 173 -21.11 -15.58 2.34
C GLU A 173 -22.63 -15.73 2.28
N ARG A 174 -23.38 -14.85 2.96
CA ARG A 174 -24.84 -14.83 2.90
C ARG A 174 -25.35 -14.52 1.50
N GLU A 175 -24.80 -13.50 0.84
CA GLU A 175 -25.20 -13.09 -0.50
C GLU A 175 -25.03 -14.21 -1.55
N LYS A 176 -24.01 -15.06 -1.40
CA LYS A 176 -23.73 -16.17 -2.34
C LYS A 176 -24.44 -17.47 -2.01
N ALA A 177 -25.15 -17.52 -0.88
CA ALA A 177 -25.96 -18.67 -0.47
C ALA A 177 -27.39 -18.60 -1.03
N TYR A 178 -27.85 -17.43 -1.46
CA TYR A 178 -29.09 -17.19 -2.20
C TYR A 178 -28.84 -17.18 -3.71
#